data_AF-A0A397FKI8-F1
#
_entry.id   AF-A0A397FKI8-F1
#
_cell.length_a   1.000
_cell.length_b   1.000
_cell.length_c   1.000
_cell.angle_alpha   90.00
_cell.angle_beta   90.00
_cell.angle_gamma   90.00
#
_symmetry.space_group_name_H-M   'P 1'
#
loop_
_entity.id
_entity.type
_entity.pdbx_description
1 polymer ?
#
loop_
_entity_poly.entity_id
_entity_poly.type
_entity_poly.pdbx_seq_one_letter_code
_entity_poly.pdbx_strand_id
1 'polypeptide(L)'
;MVKVIIFLSALATAASAGSVTELPESVTKLIDSSVNPCDDFYQYACGAWFKDAVIPPDSHLIDTAAAKLTIQNEAVVKKILSDNTTKIGAFYSSCLDTATLSSLGL
;
A
#
# COMPACT_ATOMS: atom_id res chain seq x y z
N MET A 1 -59.09 18.28 30.76
CA MET A 1 -57.67 18.70 30.80
C MET A 1 -56.84 17.54 30.29
N VAL A 2 -56.47 17.54 29.02
CA VAL A 2 -55.66 16.46 28.41
C VAL A 2 -54.30 17.07 28.11
N LYS A 3 -53.27 16.66 28.86
CA LYS A 3 -51.87 17.06 28.63
C LYS A 3 -51.27 16.11 27.60
N VAL A 4 -51.09 16.56 26.37
CA VAL A 4 -50.37 15.83 25.33
C VAL A 4 -48.88 16.08 25.56
N ILE A 5 -48.16 15.05 26.01
CA ILE A 5 -46.71 15.08 26.16
C ILE A 5 -46.10 14.68 24.81
N ILE A 6 -45.66 15.67 24.04
CA ILE A 6 -44.93 15.47 22.80
C ILE A 6 -43.50 15.09 23.18
N PHE A 7 -43.13 13.83 22.98
CA PHE A 7 -41.74 13.40 23.08
C PHE A 7 -40.96 13.99 21.90
N LEU A 8 -40.10 14.97 22.22
CA LEU A 8 -39.16 15.57 21.29
C LEU A 8 -38.13 14.51 20.91
N SER A 9 -38.23 14.01 19.68
CA SER A 9 -37.31 13.05 19.07
C SER A 9 -35.87 13.53 19.21
N ALA A 10 -34.99 12.64 19.68
CA ALA A 10 -33.55 12.89 19.78
C ALA A 10 -32.99 13.36 18.43
N LEU A 11 -32.38 14.54 18.44
CA LEU A 11 -31.65 15.11 17.31
C LEU A 11 -30.47 14.18 17.01
N ALA A 12 -30.54 13.44 15.91
CA ALA A 12 -29.40 12.69 15.41
C ALA A 12 -28.28 13.68 15.07
N THR A 13 -27.23 13.73 15.89
CA THR A 13 -25.98 14.38 15.53
C THR A 13 -25.38 13.60 14.36
N ALA A 14 -25.65 14.04 13.13
CA ALA A 14 -24.89 13.61 11.97
C ALA A 14 -23.45 14.03 12.22
N ALA A 15 -22.56 13.05 12.46
CA ALA A 15 -21.13 13.31 12.44
C ALA A 15 -20.80 13.83 11.04
N SER A 16 -20.40 15.10 10.93
CA SER A 16 -19.83 15.61 9.69
C SER A 16 -18.52 14.87 9.48
N ALA A 17 -18.54 13.82 8.64
CA ALA A 17 -17.31 13.34 8.05
C ALA A 17 -16.70 14.54 7.30
N GLY A 18 -15.52 15.00 7.74
CA GLY A 18 -14.85 16.13 7.11
C GLY A 18 -14.76 15.89 5.60
N SER A 19 -15.17 16.87 4.80
CA SER A 19 -15.06 16.77 3.35
C SER A 19 -13.59 16.95 2.97
N VAL A 20 -12.99 15.92 2.38
CA VAL A 20 -11.66 16.02 1.78
C VAL A 20 -11.83 16.83 0.49
N THR A 21 -11.46 18.11 0.50
CA THR A 21 -11.64 19.00 -0.65
C THR A 21 -10.56 18.82 -1.71
N GLU A 22 -9.40 18.26 -1.33
CA GLU A 22 -8.27 18.03 -2.22
C GLU A 22 -7.65 16.66 -1.96
N LEU A 23 -7.31 15.95 -3.03
CA LEU A 23 -6.58 14.68 -2.94
C LEU A 23 -5.10 14.97 -2.66
N PRO A 24 -4.43 14.13 -1.85
CA PRO A 24 -3.00 14.28 -1.61
C PRO A 24 -2.20 14.08 -2.90
N GLU A 25 -1.02 14.69 -2.97
CA GLU A 25 -0.12 14.58 -4.13
C GLU A 25 0.20 13.13 -4.52
N SER A 26 0.28 12.25 -3.52
CA SER A 26 0.50 10.81 -3.73
C SER A 26 -0.58 10.15 -4.58
N VAL A 27 -1.80 10.70 -4.59
CA VAL A 27 -2.94 10.24 -5.38
C VAL A 27 -3.03 11.03 -6.68
N THR A 28 -2.93 12.36 -6.65
CA THR A 28 -3.13 13.19 -7.86
C THR A 28 -2.12 12.88 -8.96
N LYS A 29 -0.89 12.48 -8.60
CA LYS A 29 0.14 12.06 -9.58
C LYS A 29 -0.19 10.76 -10.34
N LEU A 30 -1.16 9.98 -9.86
CA LEU A 30 -1.54 8.70 -10.49
C LEU A 30 -2.65 8.89 -11.54
N ILE A 31 -3.34 10.04 -11.49
CA ILE A 31 -4.53 10.35 -12.29
C ILE A 31 -4.14 10.76 -13.71
N ASP A 32 -4.80 10.17 -14.70
CA ASP A 32 -4.81 10.65 -16.09
C ASP A 32 -6.08 11.48 -16.35
N SER A 33 -5.95 12.80 -16.23
CA SER A 33 -7.05 13.74 -16.41
C SER A 33 -7.53 13.90 -17.86
N SER A 34 -6.88 13.24 -18.82
CA SER A 34 -7.35 13.20 -20.22
C SER A 34 -8.47 12.17 -20.44
N VAL A 35 -8.70 11.26 -19.50
CA VAL A 35 -9.72 10.21 -19.57
C VAL A 35 -10.98 10.67 -18.84
N ASN A 36 -12.15 10.45 -19.44
CA ASN A 36 -13.42 10.70 -18.74
C ASN A 36 -13.67 9.60 -17.68
N PRO A 37 -13.79 9.94 -16.38
CA PRO A 37 -13.99 8.95 -15.32
C PRO A 37 -15.31 8.18 -15.43
N CYS A 38 -16.33 8.73 -16.10
CA CYS A 38 -17.60 8.05 -16.32
C CYS A 38 -17.51 6.95 -17.39
N ASP A 39 -16.49 7.00 -18.24
CA ASP A 39 -16.29 6.03 -19.33
C ASP A 39 -15.30 4.94 -18.91
N ASP A 40 -14.15 5.32 -18.32
CA ASP A 40 -13.16 4.39 -17.77
C ASP A 40 -12.50 4.97 -16.51
N PHE A 41 -13.09 4.63 -15.36
CA PHE A 41 -12.60 5.12 -14.07
C PHE A 41 -11.21 4.57 -13.71
N TYR A 42 -10.86 3.36 -14.18
CA TYR A 42 -9.55 2.78 -13.89
C TYR A 42 -8.44 3.55 -14.61
N GLN A 43 -8.63 3.81 -15.91
CA GLN A 43 -7.67 4.60 -16.68
C GLN A 43 -7.63 6.06 -16.21
N TYR A 44 -8.75 6.65 -15.81
CA TYR A 44 -8.73 7.97 -15.17
C TYR A 44 -7.92 7.96 -13.87
N ALA A 45 -8.20 7.04 -12.95
CA ALA A 45 -7.60 7.07 -11.61
C ALA A 45 -6.13 6.61 -11.58
N CYS A 46 -5.72 5.74 -12.49
CA CYS A 46 -4.41 5.08 -12.47
C CYS A 46 -3.61 5.25 -13.77
N GLY A 47 -4.17 5.86 -14.81
CA GLY A 47 -3.57 5.87 -16.15
C GLY A 47 -2.20 6.54 -16.21
N ALA A 48 -1.95 7.57 -15.39
CA ALA A 48 -0.63 8.19 -15.34
C ALA A 48 0.41 7.25 -14.72
N TRP A 49 0.04 6.53 -13.66
CA TRP A 49 0.91 5.49 -13.08
C TRP A 49 1.13 4.32 -14.06
N PHE A 50 0.07 3.88 -14.74
CA PHE A 50 0.12 2.74 -15.64
C PHE A 50 1.09 2.94 -16.81
N LYS A 51 1.25 4.19 -17.28
CA LYS A 51 2.21 4.56 -18.34
C LYS A 51 3.67 4.29 -17.94
N ASP A 52 4.00 4.45 -16.66
CA ASP A 52 5.36 4.35 -16.15
C ASP A 52 5.63 3.03 -15.39
N ALA A 53 4.59 2.26 -15.10
CA ALA A 53 4.70 1.04 -14.31
C ALA A 53 5.49 -0.04 -15.06
N VAL A 54 6.54 -0.55 -14.42
CA VAL A 54 7.37 -1.66 -14.94
C VAL A 54 7.26 -2.84 -13.97
N ILE A 55 6.89 -4.00 -14.50
CA ILE A 55 6.93 -5.25 -13.74
C ILE A 55 8.40 -5.69 -13.63
N PRO A 56 8.95 -5.85 -12.41
CA PRO A 56 10.32 -6.34 -12.23
C PRO A 56 10.54 -7.73 -12.88
N PRO A 57 11.75 -8.06 -13.36
CA PRO A 57 12.01 -9.34 -14.04
C PRO A 57 11.71 -10.59 -13.21
N ASP A 58 11.80 -10.49 -11.89
CA ASP A 58 11.55 -11.53 -10.90
C ASP A 58 10.11 -11.51 -10.35
N SER A 59 9.23 -10.69 -10.91
CA SER A 59 7.82 -10.58 -10.53
C SER A 59 6.89 -10.82 -11.72
N HIS A 60 5.66 -11.18 -11.40
CA HIS A 60 4.56 -11.30 -12.37
C HIS A 60 3.57 -10.12 -12.27
N LEU A 61 3.69 -9.28 -11.25
CA LEU A 61 2.82 -8.12 -11.03
C LEU A 61 3.55 -6.95 -10.38
N ILE A 62 2.97 -5.76 -10.54
CA ILE A 62 3.31 -4.56 -9.79
C ILE A 62 2.04 -3.77 -9.54
N ASP A 63 1.96 -3.09 -8.41
CA ASP A 63 0.85 -2.22 -8.04
C ASP A 63 1.35 -1.08 -7.13
N THR A 64 0.46 -0.14 -6.84
CA THR A 64 0.75 1.03 -6.00
C THR A 64 0.61 0.77 -4.49
N ALA A 65 0.20 -0.44 -4.10
CA ALA A 65 -0.16 -0.81 -2.74
C ALA A 65 0.62 -2.04 -2.26
N ALA A 66 0.09 -3.26 -2.46
CA ALA A 66 0.66 -4.49 -1.94
C ALA A 66 2.10 -4.72 -2.41
N ALA A 67 2.37 -4.66 -3.72
CA ALA A 67 3.70 -4.87 -4.25
C ALA A 67 4.69 -3.79 -3.76
N LYS A 68 4.25 -2.52 -3.76
CA LYS A 68 5.06 -1.40 -3.26
C LYS A 68 5.45 -1.59 -1.79
N LEU A 69 4.48 -1.94 -0.94
CA LEU A 69 4.69 -2.15 0.50
C LEU A 69 5.58 -3.36 0.76
N THR A 70 5.38 -4.46 0.03
CA THR A 70 6.22 -5.65 0.15
C THR A 70 7.69 -5.32 -0.13
N ILE A 71 7.99 -4.65 -1.25
CA ILE A 71 9.36 -4.24 -1.61
C ILE A 71 9.99 -3.37 -0.50
N GLN A 72 9.23 -2.41 0.03
CA GLN A 72 9.72 -1.51 1.09
C GLN A 72 9.96 -2.27 2.39
N ASN A 73 9.04 -3.16 2.77
CA ASN A 73 9.16 -3.97 3.98
C ASN A 73 10.32 -4.96 3.87
N GLU A 74 10.52 -5.60 2.72
CA GLU A 74 11.66 -6.49 2.48
C GLU A 74 12.99 -5.76 2.67
N ALA A 75 13.11 -4.52 2.20
CA ALA A 75 14.32 -3.73 2.43
C ALA A 75 14.58 -3.48 3.93
N VAL A 76 13.54 -3.20 4.70
CA VAL A 76 13.62 -3.05 6.16
C VAL A 76 13.98 -4.36 6.84
N VAL A 77 13.32 -5.47 6.47
CA VAL A 77 13.59 -6.80 7.01
C VAL A 77 15.03 -7.21 6.70
N LYS A 78 15.51 -7.05 5.46
CA LYS A 78 16.90 -7.32 5.07
C LYS A 78 17.89 -6.53 5.92
N LYS A 79 17.59 -5.25 6.21
CA LYS A 79 18.41 -4.44 7.11
C LYS A 79 18.46 -5.00 8.53
N ILE A 80 17.32 -5.40 9.09
CA ILE A 80 17.25 -6.01 10.44
C ILE A 80 18.05 -7.33 10.46
N LEU A 81 17.86 -8.17 9.45
CA LEU A 81 18.51 -9.48 9.35
C LEU A 81 20.02 -9.40 9.06
N SER A 82 20.52 -8.27 8.58
CA SER A 82 21.96 -8.08 8.34
C SER A 82 22.81 -8.03 9.62
N ASP A 83 22.19 -7.89 10.80
CA ASP A 83 22.88 -8.00 12.08
C ASP A 83 23.18 -9.47 12.44
N ASN A 84 24.37 -9.90 12.06
CA ASN A 84 24.88 -11.25 12.26
C ASN A 84 25.18 -11.58 13.74
N THR A 85 25.06 -10.64 14.68
CA THR A 85 25.24 -10.90 16.11
C THR A 85 24.01 -11.58 16.74
N THR A 86 22.86 -11.49 16.07
CA THR A 86 21.62 -12.13 16.50
C THR A 86 21.50 -13.54 15.94
N LYS A 87 20.75 -14.42 16.61
CA LYS A 87 20.49 -15.78 16.10
C LYS A 87 19.81 -15.77 14.73
N ILE A 88 18.87 -14.85 14.52
CA ILE A 88 18.13 -14.75 13.26
C ILE A 88 19.01 -14.19 12.14
N GLY A 89 19.91 -13.24 12.43
CA GLY A 89 20.88 -12.74 11.45
C GLY A 89 21.96 -13.76 11.10
N ALA A 90 22.42 -14.56 12.07
CA ALA A 90 23.29 -15.71 11.83
C ALA A 90 22.64 -16.75 10.91
N PHE A 91 21.38 -17.09 11.17
CA PHE A 91 20.62 -17.97 10.31
C PHE A 91 20.45 -17.39 8.89
N TYR A 92 20.05 -16.12 8.78
CA TYR A 92 19.92 -15.44 7.49
C TYR A 92 21.25 -15.42 6.71
N SER A 93 22.36 -15.09 7.37
CA SER A 93 23.69 -15.06 6.75
C SER A 93 24.15 -16.43 6.26
N SER A 94 23.79 -17.52 6.97
CA SER A 94 24.08 -18.87 6.50
C SER A 94 23.39 -19.22 5.18
N CYS A 95 22.21 -18.64 4.91
CA CYS A 95 21.52 -18.81 3.63
C CYS A 95 22.17 -18.00 2.49
N LEU A 96 22.87 -16.91 2.82
CA LEU A 96 23.53 -16.04 1.84
C LEU A 96 24.97 -16.47 1.51
N ASP A 97 25.59 -17.33 2.33
CA ASP A 97 26.94 -17.84 2.12
C ASP A 97 27.00 -18.90 1.02
N THR A 98 26.79 -18.45 -0.22
CA THR A 98 26.80 -19.27 -1.42
C THR A 98 28.14 -19.96 -1.65
N ALA A 99 29.25 -19.42 -1.15
CA ALA A 99 30.57 -20.03 -1.26
C ALA A 99 30.65 -21.30 -0.40
N THR A 100 30.25 -21.23 0.87
CA THR A 100 30.18 -22.40 1.73
C THR A 100 29.18 -23.42 1.20
N LEU A 101 27.97 -23.00 0.79
CA LEU A 101 26.97 -23.89 0.21
C LEU A 101 27.50 -24.64 -1.02
N SER A 102 28.13 -23.92 -1.95
CA SER A 102 28.74 -24.53 -3.14
C SER A 102 29.86 -25.52 -2.79
N SER A 103 30.69 -25.20 -1.79
CA SER A 103 31.77 -26.11 -1.33
C SER A 103 31.24 -27.40 -0.71
N LEU A 104 30.03 -27.35 -0.13
CA LEU A 104 29.31 -28.50 0.42
C LEU A 104 28.49 -29.23 -0.64
N GLY A 105 28.33 -28.67 -1.84
CA GLY A 105 27.50 -29.21 -2.91
C GLY A 105 25.99 -29.02 -2.69
N LEU A 106 25.60 -27.98 -1.94
CA LEU A 106 24.21 -27.57 -1.71
C LEU A 106 23.80 -26.42 -2.64
#